data_AF-A0A7R7EIZ4-F1
#
_entry.id   AF-A0A7R7EIZ4-F1
#
_cell.length_a   1.000
_cell.length_b   1.000
_cell.length_c   1.000
_cell.angle_alpha   90.00
_cell.angle_beta   90.00
_cell.angle_gamma   90.00
#
_symmetry.space_group_name_H-M   'P 1'
#
loop_
_entity.id
_entity.type
_entity.pdbx_description
1 polymer ?
#
loop_
_entity_poly.entity_id
_entity_poly.type
_entity_poly.pdbx_seq_one_letter_code
_entity_poly.pdbx_strand_id
1 'polypeptide(L)'
;MNVKFDFVIHWIWTIIFTLLALSGLTMVGSRFSWIMNNDIASADIIHRVLAAIFVVLTLITIIHEMIRGCKNNDKKQAWMIIGKSGYQVFTFITTLIFIITGIIIWVCMDTNMAAVAFALYVHEKLTYIVVGSLIWHIYVKCHALIWPKKTAAPTQIKK
;
A
#
# COMPACT_ATOMS: atom_id res chain seq x y z
N MET A 1 9.78 -1.78 -26.60
CA MET A 1 8.68 -1.32 -25.72
C MET A 1 9.32 -0.79 -24.44
N ASN A 2 9.42 0.54 -24.25
CA ASN A 2 10.06 1.11 -23.05
C ASN A 2 9.05 1.17 -21.90
N VAL A 3 9.05 0.16 -21.04
CA VAL A 3 8.23 0.17 -19.82
C VAL A 3 8.79 1.23 -18.88
N LYS A 4 7.94 2.16 -18.43
CA LYS A 4 8.36 3.23 -17.52
C LYS A 4 8.60 2.68 -16.12
N PHE A 5 9.65 3.16 -15.46
CA PHE A 5 10.03 2.75 -14.11
C PHE A 5 8.88 2.89 -13.10
N ASP A 6 8.13 4.00 -13.16
CA ASP A 6 7.00 4.28 -12.25
C ASP A 6 5.89 3.23 -12.35
N PHE A 7 5.66 2.69 -13.56
CA PHE A 7 4.71 1.61 -13.77
C PHE A 7 5.20 0.28 -13.18
N VAL A 8 6.46 -0.09 -13.43
CA VAL A 8 7.02 -1.37 -12.94
C VAL A 8 7.04 -1.40 -11.42
N ILE A 9 7.56 -0.34 -10.80
CA ILE A 9 7.71 -0.29 -9.35
C ILE A 9 6.36 -0.28 -8.65
N HIS A 10 5.33 0.36 -9.23
CA HIS A 10 3.96 0.32 -8.74
C HIS A 10 3.44 -1.10 -8.62
N TRP A 11 3.51 -1.89 -9.68
CA TRP A 11 2.97 -3.25 -9.69
C TRP A 11 3.75 -4.21 -8.81
N ILE A 12 5.08 -4.09 -8.78
CA ILE A 12 5.90 -4.86 -7.83
C ILE A 12 5.49 -4.53 -6.39
N TRP A 13 5.37 -3.24 -6.06
CA TRP A 13 4.95 -2.80 -4.73
C TRP A 13 3.55 -3.33 -4.39
N THR A 14 2.60 -3.27 -5.33
CA THR A 14 1.23 -3.76 -5.16
C THR A 14 1.15 -5.27 -4.93
N ILE A 15 1.96 -6.06 -5.63
CA ILE A 15 2.01 -7.52 -5.44
C ILE A 15 2.56 -7.83 -4.04
N ILE A 16 3.68 -7.21 -3.66
CA ILE A 16 4.29 -7.42 -2.34
C ILE A 16 3.34 -6.97 -1.22
N PHE A 17 2.69 -5.80 -1.37
CA PHE A 17 1.72 -5.30 -0.42
C PHE A 17 0.51 -6.24 -0.30
N THR A 18 0.00 -6.76 -1.41
CA THR A 18 -1.12 -7.73 -1.39
C THR A 18 -0.76 -8.98 -0.60
N LEU A 19 0.43 -9.55 -0.84
CA LEU A 19 0.91 -10.73 -0.11
C LEU A 19 1.13 -10.44 1.37
N LEU A 20 1.62 -9.25 1.72
CA LEU A 20 1.72 -8.77 3.11
C LEU A 20 0.34 -8.65 3.77
N ALA A 21 -0.63 -8.05 3.09
CA ALA A 21 -1.98 -7.90 3.63
C ALA A 21 -2.65 -9.26 3.87
N LEU A 22 -2.51 -10.21 2.94
CA LEU A 22 -3.09 -11.56 3.07
C LEU A 22 -2.44 -12.37 4.20
N SER A 23 -1.11 -12.40 4.25
CA SER A 23 -0.37 -13.07 5.33
C SER A 23 -0.63 -12.42 6.68
N GLY A 24 -0.68 -11.08 6.73
CA GLY A 24 -0.98 -10.31 7.93
C GLY A 24 -2.38 -10.58 8.45
N LEU A 25 -3.40 -10.50 7.59
CA LEU A 25 -4.80 -10.78 7.96
C LEU A 25 -4.99 -12.19 8.48
N THR A 26 -4.30 -13.19 7.91
CA THR A 26 -4.31 -14.57 8.39
C THR A 26 -3.90 -14.67 9.86
N MET A 27 -2.99 -13.81 10.32
CA MET A 27 -2.52 -13.75 11.70
C MET A 27 -3.44 -12.95 12.65
N VAL A 28 -4.44 -12.22 12.14
CA VAL A 28 -5.39 -11.42 12.96
C VAL A 28 -6.49 -12.29 13.60
N GLY A 29 -6.10 -13.47 14.10
CA GLY A 29 -6.97 -14.42 14.78
C GLY A 29 -7.76 -15.36 13.85
N SER A 30 -8.67 -16.13 14.45
CA SER A 30 -9.36 -17.24 13.77
C SER A 30 -10.25 -16.81 12.60
N ARG A 31 -10.69 -15.54 12.56
CA ARG A 31 -11.65 -15.04 11.56
C ARG A 31 -11.13 -15.13 10.12
N PHE A 32 -9.84 -14.92 9.91
CA PHE A 32 -9.22 -14.86 8.57
C PHE A 32 -8.17 -15.95 8.34
N SER A 33 -7.94 -16.80 9.34
CA SER A 33 -6.99 -17.93 9.27
C SER A 33 -7.20 -18.87 8.07
N TRP A 34 -8.43 -18.97 7.56
CA TRP A 34 -8.78 -19.78 6.39
C TRP A 34 -8.05 -19.36 5.10
N ILE A 35 -7.57 -18.10 5.01
CA ILE A 35 -6.86 -17.57 3.82
C ILE A 35 -5.60 -18.40 3.51
N MET A 36 -4.92 -18.93 4.53
CA MET A 36 -3.75 -19.80 4.38
C MET A 36 -3.97 -21.16 5.04
N ASN A 37 -5.19 -21.69 4.98
CA ASN A 37 -5.52 -23.02 5.50
C ASN A 37 -5.15 -23.20 7.00
N ASN A 38 -5.30 -22.15 7.80
CA ASN A 38 -4.95 -22.10 9.23
C ASN A 38 -3.45 -22.30 9.54
N ASP A 39 -2.56 -22.21 8.54
CA ASP A 39 -1.12 -22.28 8.75
C ASP A 39 -0.55 -20.90 9.16
N ILE A 40 -0.73 -20.59 10.44
CA ILE A 40 -0.28 -19.32 11.04
C ILE A 40 1.26 -19.23 11.05
N ALA A 41 1.96 -20.35 11.20
CA ALA A 41 3.42 -20.37 11.25
C ALA A 41 4.02 -19.97 9.89
N SER A 42 3.51 -20.53 8.80
CA SER A 42 3.92 -20.10 7.46
C SER A 42 3.52 -18.65 7.16
N ALA A 43 2.34 -18.21 7.64
CA ALA A 43 1.91 -16.83 7.50
C ALA A 43 2.88 -15.84 8.16
N ASP A 44 3.36 -16.12 9.38
CA ASP A 44 4.37 -15.28 10.06
C ASP A 44 5.66 -15.18 9.27
N ILE A 45 6.21 -16.33 8.86
CA ILE A 45 7.48 -16.38 8.11
C ILE A 45 7.35 -15.59 6.80
N ILE A 46 6.29 -15.84 6.04
CA ILE A 46 6.04 -15.16 4.76
C ILE A 46 5.87 -13.66 4.99
N HIS A 47 5.09 -13.26 6.00
CA HIS A 47 4.86 -11.85 6.30
C HIS A 47 6.16 -11.12 6.62
N ARG A 48 7.03 -11.71 7.46
CA ARG A 48 8.30 -11.10 7.86
C ARG A 48 9.30 -11.00 6.71
N VAL A 49 9.40 -12.04 5.88
CA VAL A 49 10.27 -12.02 4.68
C VAL A 49 9.81 -10.97 3.69
N LEU A 50 8.51 -10.91 3.39
CA LEU A 50 7.94 -9.90 2.51
C LEU A 50 8.06 -8.49 3.09
N ALA A 51 7.97 -8.34 4.42
CA ALA A 51 8.12 -7.05 5.09
C ALA A 51 9.53 -6.48 4.87
N ALA A 52 10.56 -7.32 4.95
CA ALA A 52 11.93 -6.90 4.64
C ALA A 52 12.06 -6.40 3.18
N ILE A 53 11.50 -7.16 2.22
CA ILE A 53 11.47 -6.77 0.80
C ILE A 53 10.71 -5.45 0.60
N PHE A 54 9.57 -5.32 1.25
CA PHE A 54 8.71 -4.14 1.18
C PHE A 54 9.38 -2.89 1.75
N VAL A 55 10.12 -3.00 2.86
CA VAL A 55 10.92 -1.90 3.41
C VAL A 55 11.96 -1.45 2.38
N VAL A 56 12.70 -2.38 1.77
CA VAL A 56 13.72 -2.06 0.75
C VAL A 56 13.08 -1.35 -0.46
N LEU A 57 11.98 -1.89 -1.00
CA LEU A 57 11.25 -1.27 -2.12
C LEU A 57 10.72 0.13 -1.76
N THR A 58 10.23 0.30 -0.54
CA THR A 58 9.76 1.59 -0.04
C THR A 58 10.92 2.58 0.06
N LEU A 59 12.08 2.18 0.57
CA LEU A 59 13.26 3.06 0.63
C LEU A 59 13.72 3.47 -0.76
N ILE A 60 13.75 2.53 -1.72
CA ILE A 60 14.09 2.83 -3.12
C ILE A 60 13.14 3.88 -3.71
N THR A 61 11.83 3.72 -3.49
CA THR A 61 10.82 4.68 -4.01
C THR A 61 10.93 6.05 -3.35
N ILE A 62 11.20 6.11 -2.04
CA ILE A 62 11.46 7.37 -1.32
C ILE A 62 12.71 8.05 -1.89
N ILE A 63 13.84 7.35 -1.99
CA ILE A 63 15.09 7.90 -2.51
C ILE A 63 14.90 8.42 -3.93
N HIS A 64 14.18 7.68 -4.77
CA HIS A 64 13.87 8.11 -6.13
C HIS A 64 13.06 9.42 -6.14
N GLU A 65 12.01 9.54 -5.32
CA GLU A 65 11.25 10.79 -5.21
C GLU A 65 12.08 11.94 -4.62
N MET A 66 12.96 11.67 -3.66
CA MET A 66 13.88 12.67 -3.11
C MET A 66 14.83 13.20 -4.19
N ILE A 67 15.47 12.31 -4.97
CA ILE A 67 16.36 12.70 -6.07
C ILE A 67 15.60 13.54 -7.11
N ARG A 68 14.35 13.17 -7.43
CA ARG A 68 13.50 13.94 -8.33
C ARG A 68 13.13 15.31 -7.77
N GLY A 69 12.87 15.40 -6.47
CA GLY A 69 12.67 16.63 -5.74
C GLY A 69 13.90 17.55 -5.81
N CYS A 70 15.10 17.01 -5.55
CA CYS A 70 16.36 17.76 -5.66
C CYS A 70 16.66 18.25 -7.09
N LYS A 71 16.23 17.50 -8.11
CA LYS A 71 16.37 17.87 -9.52
C LYS A 71 15.27 18.81 -10.04
N ASN A 72 14.35 19.27 -9.18
CA ASN A 72 13.18 20.08 -9.54
C ASN A 72 12.43 19.53 -10.77
N ASN A 73 12.32 18.20 -10.87
CA ASN A 73 11.71 17.56 -12.02
C ASN A 73 10.20 17.39 -11.81
N ASP A 74 9.43 18.36 -12.31
CA ASP A 74 7.97 18.40 -12.17
C ASP A 74 7.20 17.52 -13.18
N LYS A 75 7.88 16.61 -13.89
CA LYS A 75 7.19 15.64 -14.75
C LYS A 75 6.22 14.80 -13.93
N LYS A 76 4.93 14.79 -14.30
CA LYS A 76 3.93 13.93 -13.65
C LYS A 76 4.30 12.45 -13.84
N GLN A 77 4.46 11.73 -12.74
CA GLN A 77 4.51 10.27 -12.73
C GLN A 77 3.14 9.75 -12.32
N ALA A 78 2.44 9.17 -13.28
CA ALA A 78 1.05 8.76 -13.11
C ALA A 78 0.91 7.53 -12.20
N TRP A 79 1.95 6.71 -12.11
CA TRP A 79 1.93 5.43 -11.40
C TRP A 79 2.76 5.40 -10.11
N MET A 80 3.46 6.49 -9.78
CA MET A 80 4.33 6.49 -8.61
C MET A 80 3.53 6.34 -7.32
N ILE A 81 4.01 5.49 -6.41
CA ILE A 81 3.34 5.15 -5.14
C ILE A 81 3.40 6.34 -4.17
N ILE A 82 4.53 7.04 -4.14
CA ILE A 82 4.83 8.16 -3.23
C ILE A 82 4.94 9.45 -4.05
N GLY A 83 4.51 10.57 -3.48
CA GLY A 83 4.44 11.84 -4.19
C GLY A 83 3.84 12.97 -3.36
N LYS A 84 3.65 14.14 -4.00
CA LYS A 84 3.39 15.41 -3.30
C LYS A 84 1.91 15.65 -2.93
N SER A 85 0.95 14.88 -3.44
CA SER A 85 -0.46 15.14 -3.16
C SER A 85 -1.40 13.93 -3.26
N GLY A 86 -2.55 14.05 -2.61
CA GLY A 86 -3.65 13.08 -2.68
C GLY A 86 -3.30 11.72 -2.08
N TYR A 87 -3.66 10.66 -2.81
CA TYR A 87 -3.49 9.28 -2.37
C TYR A 87 -2.02 8.91 -2.12
N GLN A 88 -1.08 9.52 -2.85
CA GLN A 88 0.35 9.23 -2.72
C GLN A 88 0.90 9.64 -1.34
N VAL A 89 0.41 10.75 -0.77
CA VAL A 89 0.79 11.20 0.58
C VAL A 89 0.20 10.27 1.63
N PHE A 90 -1.06 9.86 1.45
CA PHE A 90 -1.69 8.86 2.31
C PHE A 90 -0.89 7.55 2.32
N THR A 91 -0.55 7.02 1.15
CA THR A 91 0.26 5.79 1.03
C THR A 91 1.62 5.96 1.68
N PHE A 92 2.30 7.10 1.49
CA PHE A 92 3.57 7.38 2.14
C PHE A 92 3.48 7.35 3.67
N ILE A 93 2.56 8.11 4.26
CA ILE A 93 2.41 8.20 5.73
C ILE A 93 2.06 6.82 6.32
N THR A 94 1.06 6.15 5.74
CA THR A 94 0.62 4.84 6.23
C THR A 94 1.70 3.77 6.11
N THR A 95 2.47 3.79 5.01
CA THR A 95 3.61 2.89 4.83
C THR A 95 4.67 3.12 5.91
N LEU A 96 5.00 4.37 6.24
CA LEU A 96 5.95 4.67 7.31
C LEU A 96 5.46 4.15 8.66
N ILE A 97 4.17 4.33 8.97
CA ILE A 97 3.58 3.83 10.22
C ILE A 97 3.65 2.29 10.26
N PHE A 98 3.34 1.59 9.17
CA PHE A 98 3.50 0.13 9.11
C PHE A 98 4.92 -0.33 9.35
N ILE A 99 5.91 0.34 8.75
CA ILE A 99 7.32 0.01 8.94
C ILE A 99 7.73 0.21 10.40
N ILE A 100 7.40 1.35 11.00
CA ILE A 100 7.75 1.66 12.39
C ILE A 100 7.10 0.66 13.35
N THR A 101 5.79 0.44 13.21
CA THR A 101 5.06 -0.51 14.07
C THR A 101 5.53 -1.94 13.86
N GLY A 102 5.80 -2.37 12.62
CA GLY A 102 6.35 -3.69 12.31
C GLY A 102 7.74 -3.91 12.94
N ILE A 103 8.61 -2.90 12.90
CA ILE A 103 9.93 -2.96 13.55
C ILE A 103 9.78 -3.07 15.07
N ILE A 104 8.88 -2.29 15.69
CA ILE A 104 8.63 -2.37 17.14
C ILE A 104 8.15 -3.79 17.51
N ILE A 105 7.19 -4.35 16.76
CA ILE A 105 6.70 -5.71 17.01
C ILE A 105 7.85 -6.72 16.90
N TRP A 106 8.65 -6.64 15.84
CA TRP A 106 9.73 -7.58 15.60
C TRP A 106 10.82 -7.49 16.67
N VAL A 107 11.31 -6.29 16.97
CA VAL A 107 12.49 -6.10 17.84
C VAL A 107 12.13 -6.18 19.32
N CYS A 108 10.94 -5.69 19.71
CA CYS A 108 10.55 -5.61 21.11
C CYS A 108 9.77 -6.83 21.62
N MET A 109 9.52 -7.83 20.77
CA MET A 109 8.67 -8.99 21.09
C MET A 109 9.04 -9.67 22.42
N ASP A 110 10.33 -9.77 22.74
CA ASP A 110 10.82 -10.46 23.94
C ASP A 110 11.21 -9.52 25.10
N THR A 111 11.10 -8.20 24.91
CA THR A 111 11.66 -7.21 25.84
C THR A 111 10.65 -6.21 26.39
N ASN A 112 9.69 -5.75 25.58
CA ASN A 112 8.74 -4.72 25.99
C ASN A 112 7.33 -5.02 25.47
N MET A 113 6.59 -5.79 26.26
CA MET A 113 5.23 -6.23 25.93
C MET A 113 4.24 -5.07 25.78
N ALA A 114 4.43 -3.96 26.50
CA ALA A 114 3.56 -2.79 26.37
C ALA A 114 3.75 -2.10 25.01
N ALA A 115 5.00 -1.94 24.57
CA ALA A 115 5.32 -1.40 23.24
C ALA A 115 4.80 -2.32 22.12
N VAL A 116 4.96 -3.63 22.29
CA VAL A 116 4.46 -4.64 21.32
C VAL A 116 2.94 -4.60 21.25
N ALA A 117 2.23 -4.58 22.38
CA ALA A 117 0.77 -4.51 22.40
C ALA A 117 0.23 -3.25 21.72
N PHE A 118 0.85 -2.09 21.99
CA PHE A 118 0.50 -0.84 21.32
C PHE A 118 0.77 -0.91 19.82
N ALA A 119 1.95 -1.39 19.42
CA ALA A 119 2.32 -1.51 18.02
C ALA A 119 1.40 -2.49 17.27
N LEU A 120 1.06 -3.64 17.85
CA LEU A 120 0.09 -4.58 17.30
C LEU A 120 -1.29 -3.94 17.10
N TYR A 121 -1.79 -3.23 18.11
CA TYR A 121 -3.07 -2.52 18.01
C TYR A 121 -3.07 -1.53 16.84
N VAL A 122 -2.05 -0.68 16.74
CA VAL A 122 -1.94 0.30 15.65
C VAL A 122 -1.77 -0.39 14.30
N HIS A 123 -0.90 -1.39 14.20
CA HIS A 123 -0.61 -2.11 12.95
C HIS A 123 -1.86 -2.81 12.41
N GLU A 124 -2.63 -3.46 13.29
CA GLU A 124 -3.88 -4.13 12.92
C GLU A 124 -4.95 -3.12 12.47
N LYS A 125 -5.23 -2.07 13.26
CA LYS A 125 -6.27 -1.09 12.89
C LYS A 125 -5.91 -0.31 11.64
N LEU A 126 -4.64 0.00 11.45
CA LEU A 126 -4.16 0.63 10.23
C LEU A 126 -4.34 -0.30 9.02
N THR A 127 -4.15 -1.62 9.19
CA THR A 127 -4.40 -2.62 8.12
C THR A 127 -5.82 -2.50 7.58
N TYR A 128 -6.83 -2.46 8.44
CA TYR A 128 -8.22 -2.33 7.98
C TYR A 128 -8.49 -1.02 7.24
N ILE A 129 -7.94 0.09 7.75
CA ILE A 129 -8.08 1.41 7.11
C ILE A 129 -7.44 1.40 5.72
N VAL A 130 -6.22 0.86 5.61
CA VAL A 130 -5.47 0.85 4.35
C VAL A 130 -6.09 -0.12 3.34
N VAL A 131 -6.53 -1.30 3.77
CA VAL A 131 -7.25 -2.24 2.89
C VAL A 131 -8.55 -1.61 2.36
N GLY A 132 -9.35 -0.97 3.22
CA GLY A 132 -10.55 -0.25 2.77
C GLY A 132 -10.24 0.89 1.80
N SER A 133 -9.18 1.65 2.10
CA SER A 133 -8.69 2.73 1.24
C SER A 133 -8.17 2.23 -0.12
N LEU A 134 -7.57 1.03 -0.18
CA LEU A 134 -7.13 0.39 -1.42
C LEU A 134 -8.31 -0.07 -2.28
N ILE A 135 -9.33 -0.66 -1.67
CA ILE A 135 -10.57 -1.02 -2.39
C ILE A 135 -11.18 0.24 -3.02
N TRP A 136 -11.25 1.34 -2.27
CA TRP A 136 -11.70 2.63 -2.80
C TRP A 136 -10.79 3.15 -3.92
N HIS A 137 -9.46 3.09 -3.77
CA HIS A 137 -8.50 3.49 -4.80
C HIS A 137 -8.71 2.74 -6.11
N ILE A 138 -8.86 1.41 -6.04
CA ILE A 138 -9.12 0.55 -7.19
C ILE A 138 -10.48 0.91 -7.80
N TYR A 139 -11.53 1.08 -6.99
CA TYR A 139 -12.86 1.45 -7.45
C TYR A 139 -12.87 2.74 -8.28
N VAL A 140 -12.22 3.81 -7.79
CA VAL A 140 -12.15 5.10 -8.49
C VAL A 140 -11.34 5.03 -9.79
N LYS A 141 -10.37 4.10 -9.87
CA LYS A 141 -9.48 3.94 -11.03
C LYS A 141 -9.96 2.90 -12.04
N CYS A 142 -10.84 1.99 -11.65
CA CYS A 142 -11.42 1.00 -12.54
C CYS A 142 -12.53 1.62 -13.41
N HIS A 143 -12.22 1.86 -14.69
CA HIS A 143 -13.18 2.32 -15.70
C HIS A 143 -14.36 1.35 -15.94
N ALA A 144 -14.27 0.09 -15.48
CA ALA A 144 -15.35 -0.90 -15.60
C ALA A 144 -16.59 -0.58 -14.73
N LEU A 145 -16.45 0.26 -13.70
CA LEU A 145 -17.54 0.64 -12.78
C LEU A 145 -17.99 2.09 -12.95
N ILE A 146 -17.33 2.86 -13.83
CA ILE A 146 -17.73 4.22 -14.14
C ILE A 146 -18.92 4.13 -15.10
N TRP A 147 -20.14 4.31 -14.56
CA TRP A 147 -21.34 4.44 -15.37
C TRP A 147 -21.10 5.51 -16.45
N PRO A 148 -21.31 5.21 -17.75
CA PRO A 148 -21.07 6.19 -18.80
C PRO A 148 -21.95 7.42 -18.53
N LYS A 149 -21.31 8.56 -18.23
CA LYS A 149 -22.02 9.84 -18.15
C LYS A 149 -22.63 10.07 -19.53
N LYS A 150 -23.97 10.15 -19.61
CA LYS A 150 -24.67 10.57 -20.83
C LYS A 150 -24.03 11.88 -21.30
N THR A 151 -23.35 11.83 -22.44
CA THR A 151 -22.86 13.01 -23.13
C THR A 151 -24.11 13.85 -23.45
N ALA A 152 -24.28 14.99 -22.78
CA ALA A 152 -25.31 15.94 -23.17
C ALA A 152 -24.99 16.36 -24.61
N ALA A 153 -25.91 16.07 -25.53
CA ALA A 153 -25.75 16.46 -26.93
C ALA A 153 -25.58 17.98 -27.00
N PRO A 154 -24.62 18.50 -27.80
CA PRO A 154 -24.50 19.94 -27.99
C PRO A 154 -25.78 20.44 -28.64
N THR A 155 -26.50 21.30 -27.92
CA THR A 155 -27.67 22.02 -28.45
C THR A 155 -27.20 22.82 -29.65
N GLN A 156 -27.55 22.37 -30.86
CA GLN A 156 -27.28 23.13 -32.07
C GLN A 156 -28.11 24.41 -32.04
N ILE A 157 -27.44 25.53 -31.80
CA ILE A 157 -28.02 26.85 -31.99
C ILE A 157 -28.23 27.01 -33.51
N LYS A 158 -29.48 26.84 -33.96
CA LYS A 158 -29.89 27.23 -35.32
C LYS A 158 -29.74 28.75 -35.43
N LYS A 159 -28.94 29.19 -36.39
CA LYS A 159 -28.92 30.57 -36.88
C LYS A 159 -30.15 30.85 -37.73
#